data_AF-A0A7S0LFT6-F1
#
_entry.id   AF-A0A7S0LFT6-F1
#
_cell.length_a   1.000
_cell.length_b   1.000
_cell.length_c   1.000
_cell.angle_alpha   90.00
_cell.angle_beta   90.00
_cell.angle_gamma   90.00
#
_symmetry.space_group_name_H-M   'P 1'
#
loop_
_entity.id
_entity.type
_entity.pdbx_description
1 polymer ?
#
loop_
_entity_poly.entity_id
_entity_poly.type
_entity_poly.pdbx_seq_one_letter_code
_entity_poly.pdbx_strand_id
1 'polypeptide(L)'
;AIAPLAACANVLVVSGVSIGIGFSATRLLQSGMIPLAQQPRTQLSNLPILFGQVIYSYECICNVLPIESALASPAQMPAVLYASQSAYVAAQLLVALLPILAFGYVES
;
A
#
# COMPACT_ATOMS: atom_id res chain seq x y z
N ALA A 1 -7.46 -27.41 1.03
CA ALA A 1 -6.38 -27.27 2.02
C ALA A 1 -5.50 -26.01 1.85
N ILE A 2 -5.88 -25.06 0.99
CA ILE A 2 -5.09 -23.82 0.73
C ILE A 2 -5.43 -22.69 1.72
N ALA A 3 -6.64 -22.73 2.29
CA ALA A 3 -7.13 -21.75 3.26
C ALA A 3 -6.21 -21.53 4.48
N PRO A 4 -5.68 -22.58 5.17
CA PRO A 4 -4.78 -22.35 6.30
C PRO A 4 -3.44 -21.76 5.87
N LEU A 5 -2.91 -22.15 4.70
CA LEU A 5 -1.66 -21.60 4.17
C LEU A 5 -1.82 -20.12 3.78
N ALA A 6 -2.94 -19.76 3.16
CA ALA A 6 -3.27 -18.36 2.85
C ALA A 6 -3.43 -17.52 4.13
N ALA A 7 -4.05 -18.08 5.18
CA ALA A 7 -4.16 -17.41 6.46
C ALA A 7 -2.78 -17.14 7.10
N CYS A 8 -1.89 -18.14 7.10
CA CYS A 8 -0.51 -17.96 7.57
C CYS A 8 0.26 -16.92 6.76
N ALA A 9 0.14 -16.93 5.43
CA ALA A 9 0.78 -15.94 4.57
C ALA A 9 0.31 -14.51 4.89
N ASN A 10 -1.00 -14.32 5.10
CA ASN A 10 -1.54 -13.02 5.47
C ASN A 10 -1.03 -12.53 6.83
N VAL A 11 -0.90 -13.43 7.83
CA VAL A 11 -0.32 -13.08 9.13
C VAL A 11 1.14 -12.63 8.99
N LEU A 12 1.93 -13.36 8.21
CA LEU A 12 3.33 -13.00 7.94
C LEU A 12 3.43 -11.63 7.26
N VAL A 13 2.62 -11.38 6.24
CA VAL A 13 2.59 -10.09 5.53
C VAL A 13 2.21 -8.96 6.48
N VAL A 14 1.13 -9.12 7.26
CA VAL A 14 0.70 -8.10 8.25
C VAL A 14 1.78 -7.84 9.29
N SER A 15 2.45 -8.89 9.78
CA SER A 15 3.53 -8.74 10.76
C SER A 15 4.73 -7.98 10.19
N GLY A 16 5.17 -8.30 8.97
CA GLY A 16 6.29 -7.64 8.31
C GLY A 16 6.02 -6.15 8.06
N VAL A 17 4.83 -5.84 7.54
CA VAL A 17 4.39 -4.45 7.33
C VAL A 17 4.34 -3.69 8.65
N SER A 18 3.78 -4.30 9.70
CA SER A 18 3.68 -3.69 11.04
C SER A 18 5.05 -3.37 11.64
N ILE A 19 6.03 -4.28 11.49
CA ILE A 19 7.41 -4.07 11.95
C ILE A 19 8.06 -2.91 11.18
N GLY A 20 7.93 -2.90 9.85
CA GLY A 20 8.50 -1.84 9.00
C GLY A 20 7.94 -0.45 9.33
N ILE A 21 6.62 -0.34 9.49
CA ILE A 21 5.95 0.91 9.90
C ILE A 21 6.38 1.30 11.32
N GLY A 22 6.36 0.36 12.26
CA GLY A 22 6.73 0.63 13.67
C GLY A 22 8.18 1.12 13.82
N PHE A 23 9.11 0.51 13.09
CA PHE A 23 10.51 0.93 13.10
C PHE A 23 10.70 2.31 12.46
N SER A 24 10.03 2.56 11.33
CA SER A 24 10.05 3.86 10.65
C SER A 24 9.45 4.98 11.52
N ALA A 25 8.32 4.70 12.19
CA ALA A 25 7.66 5.63 13.11
C ALA A 25 8.54 5.93 14.34
N THR A 26 9.16 4.91 14.91
CA THR A 26 10.08 5.09 16.06
C THR A 26 11.28 5.96 15.68
N ARG A 27 11.85 5.76 14.48
CA ARG A 27 12.94 6.59 13.96
C ARG A 27 12.51 8.03 13.71
N LEU A 28 11.34 8.25 13.12
CA LEU A 28 10.79 9.59 12.91
C LEU A 28 10.57 10.34 14.23
N LEU A 29 10.06 9.65 15.25
CA LEU A 29 9.84 10.24 16.57
C LEU A 29 11.16 10.56 17.31
N GLN A 30 12.21 9.78 17.09
CA GLN A 30 13.50 9.95 17.80
C GLN A 30 14.48 10.89 17.09
N SER A 31 14.50 10.88 15.75
CA SER A 31 15.52 11.56 14.94
C SER A 31 14.96 12.72 14.10
N GLY A 32 13.65 12.92 14.10
CA GLY A 32 12.98 13.92 13.27
C GLY A 32 12.88 13.49 11.80
N MET A 33 12.19 14.30 11.00
CA MET A 33 12.06 14.07 9.55
C MET A 33 13.31 14.55 8.82
N ILE A 34 13.80 13.73 7.88
CA ILE A 34 14.82 14.19 6.93
C ILE A 34 14.13 15.15 5.93
N PRO A 35 14.68 16.35 5.68
CA PRO A 35 14.05 17.31 4.78
C PRO A 35 13.96 16.79 3.34
N LEU A 36 12.74 16.83 2.78
CA LEU A 36 12.40 16.44 1.40
C LEU A 36 13.26 17.13 0.32
N ALA A 37 13.92 18.24 0.64
CA ALA A 37 14.81 18.96 -0.26
C ALA A 37 16.10 18.18 -0.62
N GLN A 38 16.47 17.17 0.16
CA GLN A 38 17.58 16.26 -0.14
C GLN A 38 17.15 15.01 -0.94
N GLN A 39 15.86 14.89 -1.25
CA GLN A 39 15.39 13.76 -2.04
C GLN A 39 15.62 14.00 -3.53
N PRO A 40 16.14 12.98 -4.25
CA PRO A 40 16.38 13.11 -5.68
C PRO A 40 15.07 13.29 -6.44
N ARG A 41 15.14 14.10 -7.50
CA ARG A 41 14.00 14.34 -8.39
C ARG A 41 13.63 13.03 -9.07
N THR A 42 12.34 12.68 -9.01
CA THR A 42 11.78 11.48 -9.64
C THR A 42 12.23 11.39 -11.09
N GLN A 43 13.05 10.40 -11.42
CA GLN A 43 13.50 10.19 -12.79
C GLN A 43 12.34 9.59 -13.61
N LEU A 44 12.04 10.20 -14.76
CA LEU A 44 11.01 9.75 -15.70
C LEU A 44 11.27 8.32 -16.22
N SER A 45 12.50 7.81 -16.09
CA SER A 45 12.90 6.43 -16.40
C SER A 45 12.23 5.38 -15.49
N ASN A 46 11.86 5.74 -14.26
CA ASN A 46 11.23 4.82 -13.30
C ASN A 46 9.70 4.72 -13.44
N LEU A 47 9.11 5.51 -14.34
CA LEU A 47 7.67 5.57 -14.57
C LEU A 47 7.05 4.21 -14.97
N PRO A 48 7.68 3.38 -15.82
CA PRO A 48 7.18 2.05 -16.13
C PRO A 48 7.14 1.10 -14.94
N ILE A 49 8.14 1.19 -14.04
CA ILE A 49 8.22 0.39 -12.82
C ILE A 49 7.10 0.81 -11.86
N LEU A 50 6.93 2.12 -11.68
CA LEU A 50 5.86 2.70 -10.89
C LEU A 50 4.48 2.28 -11.42
N PHE A 51 4.29 2.30 -12.74
CA PHE A 51 3.06 1.88 -13.39
C PHE A 51 2.72 0.41 -13.13
N GLY A 52 3.71 -0.49 -13.25
CA GLY A 52 3.52 -1.91 -12.94
C GLY A 52 3.12 -2.15 -11.49
N GLN A 53 3.77 -1.47 -10.55
CA GLN A 53 3.44 -1.57 -9.12
C GLN A 53 2.03 -1.05 -8.81
N VAL A 54 1.63 0.07 -9.42
CA VAL A 54 0.29 0.65 -9.25
C VAL A 54 -0.78 -0.29 -9.81
N ILE A 55 -0.62 -0.82 -11.03
CA ILE A 55 -1.60 -1.74 -11.61
C ILE A 55 -1.71 -3.03 -10.80
N TYR A 56 -0.58 -3.61 -10.39
CA TYR A 56 -0.58 -4.82 -9.56
C TYR A 56 -1.36 -4.62 -8.25
N SER A 57 -1.26 -3.43 -7.66
CA SER A 57 -1.99 -3.09 -6.43
C SER A 57 -3.51 -3.07 -6.61
N TYR A 58 -4.02 -2.88 -7.83
CA TYR A 58 -5.46 -2.86 -8.13
C TYR A 58 -6.03 -4.21 -8.59
N GLU A 59 -5.22 -5.27 -8.73
CA GLU A 59 -5.66 -6.58 -9.23
C GLU A 59 -6.86 -7.15 -8.45
N CYS A 60 -6.96 -6.82 -7.15
CA CYS A 60 -8.02 -7.29 -6.27
C CYS A 60 -9.43 -6.78 -6.65
N ILE A 61 -9.55 -5.75 -7.49
CA ILE A 61 -10.85 -5.24 -7.95
C ILE A 61 -11.64 -6.30 -8.73
N CYS A 62 -10.97 -7.19 -9.45
CA CYS A 62 -11.63 -8.26 -10.21
C CYS A 62 -12.30 -9.30 -9.30
N ASN A 63 -11.79 -9.47 -8.07
CA ASN A 63 -12.41 -10.35 -7.07
C ASN A 63 -13.69 -9.78 -6.47
N VAL A 64 -14.01 -8.51 -6.74
CA VAL A 64 -15.21 -7.84 -6.25
C VAL A 64 -16.44 -8.15 -7.11
N LEU A 65 -16.25 -8.47 -8.40
CA LEU A 65 -17.34 -8.76 -9.34
C LEU A 65 -18.25 -9.93 -8.89
N PRO A 66 -17.74 -11.07 -8.38
CA PRO A 66 -18.58 -12.14 -7.85
C PRO A 66 -19.27 -11.77 -6.53
N ILE A 67 -18.71 -10.80 -5.78
CA ILE A 67 -19.31 -10.31 -4.53
C ILE A 67 -20.50 -9.41 -4.87
N GLU A 68 -20.37 -8.55 -5.87
CA GLU A 68 -21.45 -7.66 -6.33
C GLU A 68 -22.71 -8.44 -6.71
N SER A 69 -22.56 -9.56 -7.43
CA SER A 69 -23.70 -10.41 -7.84
C SER A 69 -24.36 -11.16 -6.68
N ALA A 70 -23.70 -11.26 -5.52
CA ALA A 70 -24.22 -11.89 -4.31
C ALA A 70 -24.84 -10.88 -3.32
N LEU A 71 -24.78 -9.57 -3.59
CA LEU A 71 -25.31 -8.54 -2.70
C LEU A 71 -26.83 -8.38 -2.84
N ALA A 72 -27.50 -8.16 -1.71
CA ALA A 72 -28.92 -7.84 -1.67
C ALA A 72 -29.26 -6.46 -2.28
N SER A 73 -28.27 -5.58 -2.50
CA SER A 73 -28.45 -4.24 -3.05
C SER A 73 -27.23 -3.81 -3.88
N PRO A 74 -27.08 -4.33 -5.11
CA PRO A 74 -25.89 -4.11 -5.94
C PRO A 74 -25.70 -2.63 -6.34
N ALA A 75 -26.78 -1.84 -6.43
CA ALA A 75 -26.72 -0.43 -6.80
C ALA A 75 -25.90 0.46 -5.83
N GLN A 76 -25.69 0.02 -4.58
CA GLN A 76 -24.89 0.76 -3.59
C GLN A 76 -23.40 0.35 -3.61
N MET A 77 -23.07 -0.73 -4.31
CA MET A 77 -21.72 -1.29 -4.35
C MET A 77 -20.65 -0.33 -4.91
N PRO A 78 -20.90 0.46 -5.98
CA PRO A 78 -19.87 1.33 -6.54
C PRO A 78 -19.37 2.40 -5.56
N ALA A 79 -20.26 2.97 -4.74
CA ALA A 79 -19.90 3.98 -3.75
C ALA A 79 -18.99 3.40 -2.66
N VAL A 80 -19.32 2.20 -2.17
CA VAL A 80 -18.50 1.48 -1.18
C VAL A 80 -17.16 1.06 -1.80
N LEU A 81 -17.17 0.64 -3.07
CA LEU A 81 -15.95 0.29 -3.80
C LEU A 81 -15.01 1.50 -3.89
N TYR A 82 -15.48 2.67 -4.34
CA TYR A 82 -14.64 3.87 -4.41
C TYR A 82 -14.10 4.31 -3.05
N ALA A 83 -14.92 4.24 -1.99
CA ALA A 83 -14.47 4.52 -0.62
C ALA A 83 -13.37 3.53 -0.16
N SER A 84 -13.54 2.24 -0.43
CA SER A 84 -12.55 1.22 -0.07
C SER A 84 -11.24 1.36 -0.86
N GLN A 85 -11.32 1.65 -2.16
CA GLN A 85 -10.15 1.83 -3.02
C GLN A 85 -9.38 3.10 -2.67
N SER A 86 -10.06 4.20 -2.36
CA SER A 86 -9.39 5.42 -1.89
C SER A 86 -8.69 5.24 -0.54
N ALA A 87 -9.31 4.51 0.39
CA ALA A 87 -8.67 4.14 1.66
C ALA A 87 -7.45 3.24 1.46
N TYR A 88 -7.52 2.29 0.52
CA TYR A 88 -6.39 1.43 0.16
C TYR A 88 -5.21 2.24 -0.42
N VAL A 89 -5.47 3.16 -1.34
CA VAL A 89 -4.44 4.05 -1.89
C VAL A 89 -3.80 4.90 -0.80
N ALA A 90 -4.58 5.45 0.13
CA ALA A 90 -4.06 6.24 1.24
C ALA A 90 -3.16 5.41 2.16
N ALA A 91 -3.55 4.16 2.46
CA ALA A 91 -2.73 3.25 3.23
C ALA A 91 -1.42 2.90 2.50
N GLN A 92 -1.49 2.59 1.21
CA GLN A 92 -0.32 2.28 0.40
C GLN A 92 0.65 3.47 0.33
N LEU A 93 0.12 4.69 0.18
CA LEU A 93 0.91 5.91 0.20
C LEU A 93 1.61 6.10 1.55
N LEU A 94 0.91 5.85 2.66
CA LEU A 94 1.49 5.96 4.00
C LEU A 94 2.62 4.95 4.20
N VAL A 95 2.42 3.70 3.76
CA VAL A 95 3.45 2.65 3.82
C VAL A 95 4.67 2.99 2.97
N ALA A 96 4.48 3.62 1.80
CA ALA A 96 5.58 4.03 0.95
C ALA A 96 6.31 5.28 1.47
N LEU A 97 5.57 6.25 2.02
CA LEU A 97 6.11 7.54 2.41
C LEU A 97 6.85 7.50 3.77
N LEU A 98 6.34 6.74 4.75
CA LEU A 98 6.95 6.69 6.09
C LEU A 98 8.44 6.28 6.07
N PRO A 99 8.82 5.20 5.36
CA PRO A 99 10.23 4.78 5.29
C PRO A 99 11.10 5.81 4.58
N ILE A 100 10.59 6.46 3.53
CA ILE A 100 11.31 7.49 2.79
C ILE A 100 11.60 8.70 3.69
N LEU A 101 10.62 9.14 4.48
CA LEU A 101 10.79 10.24 5.44
C LEU A 101 11.73 9.86 6.60
N ALA A 102 11.72 8.59 7.02
CA ALA A 102 12.51 8.09 8.16
C ALA A 102 13.97 7.81 7.81
N PHE A 103 14.25 7.24 6.64
CA PHE A 103 15.59 6.75 6.26
C PHE A 103 16.23 7.51 5.10
N GLY A 104 15.47 8.36 4.42
CA GLY A 104 15.92 9.01 3.20
C GLY A 104 15.91 8.05 2.00
N TYR A 105 16.15 8.59 0.82
CA TYR A 105 16.20 7.83 -0.43
C TYR A 105 17.65 7.71 -0.91
N VAL A 106 18.10 6.50 -1.24
CA VAL A 106 19.43 6.26 -1.82
C VAL A 106 19.25 6.10 -3.33
N GLU A 107 19.74 7.07 -4.10
CA GLU A 107 19.88 6.93 -5.56
C GLU A 107 20.99 5.92 -5.85
N SER A 108 20.64 4.82 -6.53
CA SER A 108 21.58 3.85 -7.12
C SER A 108 21.69 4.07 -8.62
#